data_AF-A0A7L2Y5A4-F1
#
_entry.id   AF-A0A7L2Y5A4-F1
#
_cell.length_a   1.000
_cell.length_b   1.000
_cell.length_c   1.000
_cell.angle_alpha   90.00
_cell.angle_beta   90.00
_cell.angle_gamma   90.00
#
_symmetry.space_group_name_H-M   'P 1'
#
loop_
_entity.id
_entity.type
_entity.pdbx_description
1 polymer ?
#
loop_
_entity_poly.entity_id
_entity_poly.type
_entity_poly.pdbx_seq_one_letter_code
_entity_poly.pdbx_strand_id
1 'polypeptide(L)'
;FLSWLDFLDELVLGAHPLVADAITEAVEEKFFLGILQPQLLEMSELAVLGATAVLAGTVRQLRSPALLQRLVLFLLGPQRLPETPGDSPHPLRAQLIDRCDHLCDEISLASLRLFEELLRKPHEHVAHNLVLRNLEARAYLQRSPHVSEERGPPETDPEEDGLELEEDPYFTDGFPDDFGATKNPSPASGRGRVSEVVSR
;
A
#
# COMPACT_ATOMS: atom_id res chain seq x y z
N PHE A 1 1.60 25.01 18.29
CA PHE A 1 0.98 24.50 17.05
C PHE A 1 0.19 23.21 17.29
N LEU A 2 0.83 22.10 17.66
CA LEU A 2 0.14 20.80 17.81
C LEU A 2 -1.05 20.80 18.80
N SER A 3 -0.99 21.56 19.90
CA SER A 3 -2.14 21.70 20.81
C SER A 3 -3.36 22.38 20.17
N TRP A 4 -3.14 23.33 19.26
CA TRP A 4 -4.24 23.95 18.50
C TRP A 4 -4.85 22.96 17.50
N LEU A 5 -4.01 22.15 16.86
CA LEU A 5 -4.47 21.11 15.94
C LEU A 5 -5.26 20.03 16.69
N ASP A 6 -4.80 19.61 17.87
CA ASP A 6 -5.49 18.64 18.73
C ASP A 6 -6.89 19.12 19.09
N PHE A 7 -6.99 20.40 19.48
CA PHE A 7 -8.27 21.01 19.81
C PHE A 7 -9.22 21.01 18.59
N LEU A 8 -8.72 21.36 17.40
CA LEU A 8 -9.54 21.32 16.19
C LEU A 8 -9.97 19.90 15.82
N ASP A 9 -9.09 18.92 15.98
CA ASP A 9 -9.37 17.52 15.69
C ASP A 9 -10.44 16.94 16.62
N GLU A 10 -10.33 17.21 17.93
CA GLU A 10 -11.36 16.86 18.93
C GLU A 10 -12.67 17.60 18.68
N LEU A 11 -12.62 18.87 18.29
CA LEU A 11 -13.82 19.64 17.96
C LEU A 11 -14.53 19.04 16.74
N VAL A 12 -13.80 18.67 15.69
CA VAL A 12 -14.36 18.04 14.50
C VAL A 12 -14.94 16.66 14.82
N LEU A 13 -14.31 15.88 15.70
CA LEU A 13 -14.83 14.59 16.15
C LEU A 13 -16.18 14.69 16.89
N GLY A 14 -16.37 15.74 17.69
CA GLY A 14 -17.58 15.93 18.50
C GLY A 14 -18.67 16.82 17.88
N ALA A 15 -18.37 17.52 16.78
CA ALA A 15 -19.28 18.50 16.19
C ALA A 15 -20.39 17.87 15.34
N HIS A 16 -21.47 18.62 15.14
CA HIS A 16 -22.48 18.30 14.13
C HIS A 16 -21.83 18.29 12.72
N PRO A 17 -22.21 17.37 11.80
CA PRO A 17 -21.57 17.22 10.49
C PRO A 17 -21.39 18.53 9.71
N LEU A 18 -22.43 19.36 9.63
CA LEU A 18 -22.35 20.67 8.96
C LEU A 18 -21.27 21.61 9.55
N VAL A 19 -21.04 21.54 10.86
CA VAL A 19 -20.02 22.35 11.54
C VAL A 19 -18.64 21.73 11.34
N ALA A 20 -18.53 20.40 11.46
CA ALA A 20 -17.31 19.68 11.15
C ALA A 20 -16.84 19.95 9.71
N ASP A 21 -17.76 19.91 8.75
CA ASP A 21 -17.49 20.20 7.34
C ASP A 21 -16.95 21.62 7.16
N ALA A 22 -17.62 22.63 7.72
CA ALA A 22 -17.17 24.02 7.66
C ALA A 22 -15.79 24.24 8.32
N ILE A 23 -15.52 23.56 9.45
CA ILE A 23 -14.20 23.62 10.10
C ILE A 23 -13.14 22.97 9.21
N THR A 24 -13.42 21.78 8.66
CA THR A 24 -12.44 21.06 7.82
C THR A 24 -12.10 21.83 6.54
N GLU A 25 -13.09 22.49 5.94
CA GLU A 25 -12.90 23.37 4.79
C GLU A 25 -12.05 24.59 5.14
N ALA A 26 -12.33 25.25 6.27
CA ALA A 26 -11.51 26.36 6.74
C ALA A 26 -10.06 25.93 7.04
N VAL A 27 -9.84 24.75 7.62
CA VAL A 27 -8.49 24.21 7.86
C VAL A 27 -7.76 23.93 6.54
N GLU A 28 -8.44 23.32 5.58
CA GLU A 28 -7.86 23.06 4.26
C GLU A 28 -7.44 24.36 3.57
N GLU A 29 -8.33 25.35 3.49
CA GLU A 29 -8.03 26.61 2.83
C GLU A 29 -6.93 27.42 3.54
N LYS A 30 -7.09 27.62 4.86
CA LYS A 30 -6.24 28.56 5.60
C LYS A 30 -4.91 27.94 5.99
N PHE A 31 -4.90 26.66 6.32
CA PHE A 31 -3.71 26.00 6.84
C PHE A 31 -3.04 25.11 5.80
N PHE A 32 -3.75 24.15 5.19
CA PHE A 32 -3.11 23.24 4.23
C PHE A 32 -2.66 23.98 2.96
N LEU A 33 -3.58 24.67 2.29
CA LEU A 33 -3.29 25.41 1.06
C LEU A 33 -2.58 26.74 1.35
N GLY A 34 -3.07 27.50 2.34
CA GLY A 34 -2.58 28.85 2.62
C GLY A 34 -1.21 28.93 3.28
N ILE A 35 -0.80 27.90 4.04
CA ILE A 35 0.44 27.92 4.84
C ILE A 35 1.35 26.75 4.51
N LEU A 36 0.86 25.51 4.61
CA LEU A 36 1.71 24.33 4.43
C LEU A 36 2.17 24.17 2.99
N GLN A 37 1.27 24.31 2.01
CA GLN A 37 1.64 24.13 0.60
C GLN A 37 2.81 25.02 0.14
N PRO A 38 2.80 26.35 0.34
CA PRO A 38 3.91 27.18 -0.11
C PRO A 38 5.22 26.82 0.60
N GLN A 39 5.19 26.49 1.89
CA GLN A 39 6.39 26.09 2.64
C GLN A 39 6.92 24.73 2.20
N LEU A 40 6.01 23.79 1.91
CA LEU A 40 6.37 22.48 1.36
C LEU A 40 6.91 22.63 -0.06
N LEU A 41 6.42 23.56 -0.88
CA LEU A 41 6.92 23.77 -2.23
C LEU A 41 8.20 24.62 -2.31
N GLU A 42 8.67 25.17 -1.19
CA GLU A 42 9.86 26.03 -1.13
C GLU A 42 11.16 25.24 -1.36
N MET A 43 12.22 25.94 -1.79
CA MET A 43 13.56 25.39 -2.05
C MET A 43 14.54 25.55 -0.89
N SER A 44 14.16 26.29 0.16
CA SER A 44 15.00 26.47 1.35
C SER A 44 15.02 25.19 2.19
N GLU A 45 16.19 24.59 2.40
CA GLU A 45 16.34 23.35 3.17
C GLU A 45 15.75 23.48 4.59
N LEU A 46 15.99 24.61 5.26
CA LEU A 46 15.47 24.88 6.59
C LEU A 46 13.92 24.96 6.59
N ALA A 47 13.34 25.61 5.58
CA ALA A 47 11.90 25.71 5.44
C ALA A 47 11.27 24.34 5.17
N VAL A 48 11.89 23.56 4.27
CA VAL A 48 11.46 22.20 3.93
C VAL A 48 11.50 21.28 5.14
N LEU A 49 12.60 21.29 5.91
CA LEU A 49 12.72 20.48 7.13
C LEU A 49 11.67 20.88 8.16
N GLY A 50 11.49 22.18 8.40
CA GLY A 50 10.48 22.69 9.32
C GLY A 50 9.05 22.31 8.90
N ALA A 51 8.70 22.53 7.64
CA ALA A 51 7.38 22.23 7.09
C ALA A 51 7.09 20.73 7.09
N THR A 52 8.09 19.91 6.73
CA THR A 52 7.97 18.44 6.74
C THR A 52 7.80 17.91 8.16
N ALA A 53 8.51 18.48 9.15
CA ALA A 53 8.37 18.10 10.56
C ALA A 53 6.99 18.49 11.11
N VAL A 54 6.49 19.70 10.79
CA VAL A 54 5.14 20.14 11.14
C VAL A 54 4.11 19.19 10.51
N LEU A 55 4.25 18.88 9.23
CA LEU A 55 3.36 18.00 8.49
C LEU A 55 3.35 16.58 9.07
N ALA A 56 4.52 16.00 9.40
CA ALA A 56 4.60 14.69 10.03
C ALA A 56 3.91 14.70 11.40
N GLY A 57 4.07 15.78 12.17
CA GLY A 57 3.33 15.99 13.42
C GLY A 57 1.81 16.07 13.20
N THR A 58 1.38 16.79 12.17
CA THR A 58 -0.04 16.91 11.77
C THR A 58 -0.62 15.56 11.39
N VAL A 59 0.05 14.82 10.50
CA VAL A 59 -0.35 13.47 10.11
C VAL A 59 -0.48 12.62 11.37
N ARG A 60 0.56 12.53 12.20
CA ARG A 60 0.53 11.70 13.42
C ARG A 60 -0.66 12.03 14.33
N GLN A 61 -0.95 13.31 14.54
CA GLN A 61 -1.95 13.75 15.52
C GLN A 61 -3.40 13.62 15.06
N LEU A 62 -3.70 13.83 13.77
CA LEU A 62 -5.10 13.81 13.29
C LEU A 62 -5.73 12.42 13.44
N ARG A 63 -6.89 12.38 14.09
CA ARG A 63 -7.73 11.20 14.31
C ARG A 63 -9.10 11.35 13.66
N SER A 64 -9.60 12.58 13.46
CA SER A 64 -10.90 12.78 12.81
C SER A 64 -10.86 12.30 11.35
N PRO A 65 -11.81 11.45 10.93
CA PRO A 65 -11.88 10.98 9.56
C PRO A 65 -12.02 12.13 8.55
N ALA A 66 -12.76 13.18 8.91
CA ALA A 66 -12.98 14.34 8.06
C ALA A 66 -11.69 15.14 7.79
N LEU A 67 -10.91 15.50 8.82
CA LEU A 67 -9.65 16.22 8.59
C LEU A 67 -8.59 15.32 7.97
N LEU A 68 -8.54 14.05 8.35
CA LEU A 68 -7.60 13.09 7.76
C LEU A 68 -7.86 12.94 6.26
N GLN A 69 -9.13 12.84 5.83
CA GLN A 69 -9.49 12.79 4.42
C GLN A 69 -9.01 14.05 3.67
N ARG A 70 -9.26 15.25 4.21
CA ARG A 70 -8.77 16.50 3.59
C ARG A 70 -7.25 16.54 3.50
N LEU A 71 -6.55 16.15 4.56
CA LEU A 71 -5.08 16.12 4.59
C LEU A 71 -4.52 15.14 3.54
N VAL A 72 -5.10 13.95 3.46
CA VAL A 72 -4.66 12.91 2.52
C VAL A 72 -4.90 13.35 1.07
N LEU A 73 -6.04 13.94 0.76
CA LEU A 73 -6.32 14.51 -0.57
C LEU A 73 -5.39 15.67 -0.90
N PHE A 74 -5.10 16.53 0.08
CA PHE A 74 -4.15 17.62 -0.05
C PHE A 74 -2.74 17.11 -0.41
N LEU A 75 -2.26 16.06 0.26
CA LEU A 75 -0.91 15.54 0.05
C LEU A 75 -0.76 14.67 -1.19
N LEU A 76 -1.74 13.79 -1.43
CA LEU A 76 -1.65 12.74 -2.43
C LEU A 76 -2.46 13.04 -3.68
N GLY A 77 -3.29 14.08 -3.68
CA GLY A 77 -4.23 14.41 -4.75
C GLY A 77 -5.47 13.50 -4.71
N PRO A 78 -6.57 13.89 -5.39
CA PRO A 78 -7.82 13.11 -5.38
C PRO A 78 -7.79 11.89 -6.32
N GLN A 79 -6.87 11.88 -7.28
CA GLN A 79 -6.90 10.92 -8.38
C GLN A 79 -6.34 9.56 -7.97
N ARG A 80 -7.12 8.50 -8.24
CA ARG A 80 -6.73 7.11 -7.96
C ARG A 80 -6.25 6.33 -9.18
N LEU A 81 -6.47 6.85 -10.39
CA LEU A 81 -6.06 6.16 -11.61
C LEU A 81 -4.54 5.98 -11.69
N PRO A 82 -4.06 4.90 -12.35
CA PRO A 82 -2.65 4.71 -12.64
C PRO A 82 -2.04 5.95 -13.32
N GLU A 83 -0.81 6.32 -12.97
CA GLU A 83 -0.11 7.39 -13.68
C GLU A 83 0.33 6.89 -15.06
N THR A 84 -0.06 7.60 -16.11
CA THR A 84 0.38 7.31 -17.48
C THR A 84 1.49 8.27 -17.91
N PRO A 85 2.38 7.88 -18.84
CA PRO A 85 3.40 8.77 -19.37
C PRO A 85 2.73 10.00 -20.03
N GLY A 86 2.94 11.20 -19.44
CA GLY A 86 2.35 12.46 -19.91
C GLY A 86 1.37 13.11 -18.93
N ASP A 87 0.92 12.38 -17.89
CA ASP A 87 0.12 12.96 -16.83
C ASP A 87 0.96 13.93 -15.97
N SER A 88 0.37 15.07 -15.59
CA SER A 88 0.97 15.94 -14.58
C SER A 88 0.73 15.34 -13.19
N PRO A 89 1.78 14.91 -12.47
CA PRO A 89 1.60 14.35 -11.15
C PRO A 89 1.13 15.44 -10.18
N HIS A 90 0.46 15.02 -9.11
CA HIS A 90 0.08 15.95 -8.03
C HIS A 90 1.35 16.58 -7.45
N PRO A 91 1.50 17.93 -7.46
CA PRO A 91 2.78 18.59 -7.25
C PRO A 91 3.40 18.28 -5.88
N LEU A 92 2.59 18.27 -4.82
CA LEU A 92 3.08 17.94 -3.48
C LEU A 92 3.53 16.48 -3.39
N ARG A 93 2.76 15.55 -3.96
CA ARG A 93 3.11 14.14 -3.97
C ARG A 93 4.43 13.91 -4.72
N ALA A 94 4.56 14.47 -5.91
CA ALA A 94 5.77 14.36 -6.72
C ALA A 94 6.99 14.89 -5.96
N GLN A 95 6.86 16.08 -5.37
CA GLN A 95 7.97 16.70 -4.64
C GLN A 95 8.33 15.96 -3.36
N LEU A 96 7.35 15.46 -2.59
CA LEU A 96 7.61 14.68 -1.38
C LEU A 96 8.32 13.36 -1.71
N ILE A 97 7.96 12.71 -2.82
CA ILE A 97 8.63 11.50 -3.30
C ILE A 97 10.06 11.82 -3.74
N ASP A 98 10.27 12.89 -4.51
CA ASP A 98 11.60 13.32 -4.96
C ASP A 98 12.55 13.59 -3.77
N ARG A 99 12.01 14.17 -2.70
CA ARG A 99 12.76 14.43 -1.47
C ARG A 99 13.19 13.18 -0.70
N CYS A 100 12.63 12.00 -0.99
CA CYS A 100 13.11 10.77 -0.36
C CYS A 100 14.52 10.38 -0.81
N ASP A 101 14.99 10.89 -1.95
CA ASP A 101 16.34 10.68 -2.51
C ASP A 101 17.09 12.02 -2.64
N HIS A 102 16.90 12.91 -1.67
CA HIS A 102 17.56 14.20 -1.64
C HIS A 102 19.04 14.06 -1.23
N LEU A 103 19.91 14.94 -1.75
CA LEU A 103 21.34 14.99 -1.43
C LEU A 103 21.64 15.28 0.05
N CYS A 104 20.67 15.89 0.75
CA CYS A 104 20.74 16.15 2.18
C CYS A 104 20.00 15.04 2.93
N ASP A 105 20.75 14.23 3.67
CA ASP A 105 20.24 13.07 4.41
C ASP A 105 19.11 13.45 5.39
N GLU A 106 19.17 14.65 5.98
CA GLU A 106 18.13 15.11 6.91
C GLU A 106 16.78 15.29 6.21
N ILE A 107 16.78 15.81 4.97
CA ILE A 107 15.56 15.99 4.17
C ILE A 107 15.01 14.64 3.74
N SER A 108 15.89 13.74 3.28
CA SER A 108 15.52 12.37 2.90
C SER A 108 14.91 11.61 4.07
N LEU A 109 15.56 11.65 5.23
CA LEU A 109 15.07 11.00 6.44
C LEU A 109 13.76 11.62 6.95
N ALA A 110 13.63 12.94 6.94
CA ALA A 110 12.39 13.62 7.35
C ALA A 110 11.22 13.25 6.44
N SER A 111 11.46 13.17 5.13
CA SER A 111 10.45 12.80 4.13
C SER A 111 10.04 11.33 4.27
N LEU A 112 11.00 10.42 4.46
CA LEU A 112 10.71 9.00 4.73
C LEU A 112 9.89 8.81 6.00
N ARG A 113 10.21 9.53 7.08
CA ARG A 113 9.43 9.52 8.33
C ARG A 113 8.01 10.03 8.13
N LEU A 114 7.80 11.05 7.31
CA LEU A 114 6.47 11.53 6.95
C LEU A 114 5.65 10.42 6.27
N PHE A 115 6.22 9.72 5.29
CA PHE A 115 5.52 8.61 4.63
C PHE A 115 5.24 7.45 5.58
N GLU A 116 6.15 7.16 6.49
CA GLU A 116 5.92 6.18 7.55
C GLU A 116 4.70 6.55 8.42
N GLU A 117 4.58 7.82 8.83
CA GLU A 117 3.41 8.30 9.58
C GLU A 117 2.12 8.24 8.77
N LEU A 118 2.17 8.51 7.45
CA LEU A 118 1.01 8.36 6.56
C LEU A 118 0.57 6.89 6.46
N LEU A 119 1.51 5.96 6.26
CA LEU A 119 1.22 4.53 6.11
C LEU A 119 0.66 3.91 7.40
N ARG A 120 0.94 4.50 8.57
CA ARG A 120 0.31 4.11 9.84
C ARG A 120 -1.17 4.49 9.93
N LYS A 121 -1.69 5.35 9.04
CA LYS A 121 -3.10 5.77 9.08
C LYS A 121 -4.00 4.71 8.45
N PRO A 122 -5.13 4.36 9.09
CA PRO A 122 -6.11 3.42 8.53
C PRO A 122 -6.95 4.10 7.45
N HIS A 123 -6.31 4.55 6.36
CA HIS A 123 -6.93 5.30 5.29
C HIS A 123 -6.54 4.73 3.93
N GLU A 124 -7.48 4.03 3.29
CA GLU A 124 -7.28 3.30 2.03
C GLU A 124 -6.58 4.11 0.95
N HIS A 125 -6.95 5.39 0.80
CA HIS A 125 -6.38 6.27 -0.22
C HIS A 125 -4.86 6.45 -0.10
N VAL A 126 -4.30 6.31 1.11
CA VAL A 126 -2.85 6.39 1.35
C VAL A 126 -2.15 5.19 0.71
N ALA A 127 -2.55 3.98 1.09
CA ALA A 127 -1.98 2.74 0.54
C ALA A 127 -2.19 2.67 -0.98
N HIS A 128 -3.36 3.10 -1.46
CA HIS A 128 -3.66 3.13 -2.89
C HIS A 128 -2.69 4.03 -3.65
N ASN A 129 -2.54 5.30 -3.24
CA ASN A 129 -1.75 6.28 -3.99
C ASN A 129 -0.24 6.06 -3.89
N LEU A 130 0.25 5.58 -2.74
CA LEU A 130 1.67 5.35 -2.52
C LEU A 130 2.14 4.02 -3.09
N VAL A 131 1.29 2.98 -3.02
CA VAL A 131 1.68 1.60 -3.38
C VAL A 131 0.93 1.11 -4.62
N LEU A 132 -0.38 0.91 -4.52
CA LEU A 132 -1.15 0.15 -5.53
C LEU A 132 -1.16 0.81 -6.91
N ARG A 133 -1.33 2.14 -6.94
CA ARG A 133 -1.40 2.93 -8.17
C ARG A 133 -0.14 2.81 -9.04
N ASN A 134 1.02 2.57 -8.42
CA ASN A 134 2.29 2.36 -9.11
C ASN A 134 2.49 0.89 -9.55
N LEU A 135 1.81 -0.06 -8.91
CA LEU A 135 1.88 -1.48 -9.24
C LEU A 135 0.94 -1.87 -10.39
N GLU A 136 -0.26 -1.29 -10.43
CA GLU A 136 -1.24 -1.50 -11.49
C GLU A 136 -0.71 -1.05 -12.86
N ALA A 137 -0.07 0.13 -12.92
CA ALA A 137 0.54 0.65 -14.14
C ALA A 137 1.61 -0.28 -14.73
N ARG A 138 2.30 -1.03 -13.87
CA ARG A 138 3.40 -1.94 -14.25
C ARG A 138 2.92 -3.38 -14.47
N ALA A 139 1.60 -3.61 -14.48
CA ALA A 139 0.97 -4.90 -14.74
C ALA A 139 1.42 -6.06 -13.82
N TYR A 140 1.99 -5.78 -12.63
CA TYR A 140 2.37 -6.85 -11.68
C TYR A 140 1.16 -7.68 -11.18
N LEU A 141 -0.05 -7.14 -11.34
CA LEU A 141 -1.31 -7.80 -10.99
C LEU A 141 -2.03 -8.43 -12.18
N GLN A 142 -1.49 -8.35 -13.41
CA GLN A 142 -1.96 -9.19 -14.50
C GLN A 142 -1.52 -10.63 -14.19
N ARG A 143 -2.32 -11.31 -13.37
CA ARG A 143 -2.39 -12.76 -13.39
C ARG A 143 -2.63 -13.11 -14.85
N SER A 144 -1.65 -13.79 -15.45
CA SER A 144 -1.68 -14.24 -16.84
C SER A 144 -3.12 -14.63 -17.18
N PRO A 145 -3.72 -14.12 -18.27
CA PRO A 145 -5.04 -14.58 -18.67
C PRO A 145 -4.93 -16.09 -18.65
N HIS A 146 -5.81 -16.71 -17.84
CA HIS A 146 -6.00 -18.14 -17.85
C HIS A 146 -5.86 -18.54 -19.31
N VAL A 147 -4.81 -19.31 -19.63
CA VAL A 147 -4.82 -20.13 -20.83
C VAL A 147 -6.08 -20.93 -20.60
N SER A 148 -7.14 -20.43 -21.23
CA SER A 148 -8.33 -21.20 -21.44
C SER A 148 -7.76 -22.40 -22.16
N GLU A 149 -7.74 -23.54 -21.47
CA GLU A 149 -7.66 -24.81 -22.15
C GLU A 149 -8.82 -24.77 -23.14
N GLU A 150 -8.55 -24.26 -24.35
CA GLU A 150 -9.28 -24.65 -25.54
C GLU A 150 -9.11 -26.16 -25.54
N ARG A 151 -10.15 -26.80 -25.04
CA ARG A 151 -10.38 -28.22 -25.09
C ARG A 151 -10.40 -28.60 -26.57
N GLY A 152 -9.21 -28.80 -27.12
CA GLY A 152 -9.02 -29.43 -28.41
C GLY A 152 -9.67 -30.82 -28.38
N PRO A 153 -10.16 -31.31 -29.53
CA PRO A 153 -10.72 -32.66 -29.62
C PRO A 153 -9.65 -33.70 -29.23
N PRO A 154 -10.05 -34.88 -28.71
CA PRO A 154 -9.11 -35.84 -28.16
C PRO A 154 -8.29 -36.43 -29.30
N GLU A 155 -7.06 -35.96 -29.47
CA GLU A 155 -6.10 -36.59 -30.35
C GLU A 155 -5.43 -37.73 -29.57
N THR A 156 -5.72 -38.93 -30.06
CA THR A 156 -5.10 -40.22 -29.77
C THR A 156 -3.64 -40.15 -29.32
N ASP A 157 -3.34 -40.76 -28.18
CA ASP A 157 -1.99 -41.04 -27.68
C ASP A 157 -1.12 -41.71 -28.76
N PRO A 158 0.07 -41.17 -29.05
CA PRO A 158 1.20 -41.96 -29.50
C PRO A 158 2.23 -42.03 -28.35
N GLU A 159 2.31 -43.23 -27.78
CA GLU A 159 3.52 -43.91 -27.30
C GLU A 159 4.56 -43.07 -26.52
N GLU A 160 4.69 -43.38 -25.22
CA GLU A 160 5.82 -43.05 -24.37
C GLU A 160 7.15 -43.37 -25.09
N ASP A 161 7.79 -42.33 -25.64
CA ASP A 161 9.19 -42.41 -26.05
C ASP A 161 10.00 -41.65 -24.99
N GLY A 162 10.83 -42.41 -24.28
CA GLY A 162 11.56 -41.98 -23.10
C GLY A 162 12.46 -40.79 -23.39
N LEU A 163 12.06 -39.62 -22.90
CA LEU A 163 12.97 -38.50 -22.75
C LEU A 163 13.86 -38.80 -21.55
N GLU A 164 15.00 -39.42 -21.85
CA GLU A 164 16.17 -39.53 -20.98
C GLU A 164 16.61 -38.10 -20.62
N LEU A 165 16.11 -37.59 -19.49
CA LEU A 165 16.52 -36.30 -18.95
C LEU A 165 17.97 -36.46 -18.48
N GLU A 166 18.91 -35.91 -19.23
CA GLU A 166 20.31 -35.78 -18.80
C GLU A 166 20.33 -35.11 -17.41
N GLU A 167 20.75 -35.86 -16.40
CA GLU A 167 20.89 -35.35 -15.03
C GLU A 167 21.97 -34.27 -15.00
N ASP A 168 21.58 -33.06 -14.58
CA ASP A 168 22.47 -31.91 -14.46
C ASP A 168 23.60 -32.22 -13.46
N PRO A 169 24.88 -32.21 -13.87
CA PRO A 169 26.02 -32.52 -13.01
C PRO A 169 26.23 -31.51 -11.88
N TYR A 170 25.43 -30.44 -11.80
CA TYR A 170 25.49 -29.45 -10.72
C TYR A 170 24.68 -29.84 -9.47
N PHE A 171 23.82 -30.87 -9.53
CA PHE A 171 22.98 -31.32 -8.40
C PHE A 171 23.42 -32.65 -7.76
N THR A 172 24.57 -33.20 -8.14
CA THR A 172 25.06 -34.51 -7.67
C THR A 172 25.82 -34.51 -6.34
N ASP A 173 25.79 -33.43 -5.56
CA ASP A 173 26.42 -33.40 -4.22
C ASP A 173 25.38 -33.37 -3.08
N GLY A 174 24.92 -34.58 -2.74
CA GLY A 174 24.67 -35.06 -1.37
C GLY A 174 23.87 -34.16 -0.42
N PHE A 175 22.54 -34.26 -0.46
CA PHE A 175 21.73 -33.93 0.72
C PHE A 175 21.85 -35.08 1.75
N PRO A 176 22.15 -34.78 3.04
CA PRO A 176 22.15 -35.79 4.08
C PRO A 176 20.71 -36.30 4.33
N ASP A 177 20.58 -37.62 4.21
CA ASP A 177 19.36 -38.40 4.37
C ASP A 177 19.02 -38.53 5.86
N ASP A 178 18.44 -37.49 6.47
CA ASP A 178 17.88 -37.58 7.83
C ASP A 178 16.68 -36.66 8.03
N PHE A 179 15.55 -36.96 7.37
CA PHE A 179 14.24 -36.66 7.92
C PHE A 179 13.29 -37.81 7.56
N GLY A 180 13.07 -38.68 8.53
CA GLY A 180 12.27 -39.90 8.40
C GLY A 180 10.91 -39.69 7.72
N ALA A 181 10.72 -40.42 6.62
CA ALA A 181 9.45 -40.54 5.93
C ALA A 181 8.38 -41.13 6.86
N THR A 182 7.48 -40.27 7.34
CA THR A 182 6.18 -40.72 7.85
C THR A 182 5.33 -41.11 6.65
N LYS A 183 5.16 -42.43 6.46
CA LYS A 183 4.24 -43.02 5.50
C LYS A 183 2.82 -42.50 5.77
N ASN A 184 2.31 -41.63 4.90
CA ASN A 184 0.88 -41.37 4.77
C ASN A 184 0.26 -42.52 3.95
N PRO A 185 -0.73 -43.27 4.46
CA PRO A 185 -1.44 -44.25 3.65
C PRO A 185 -2.54 -43.58 2.80
N SER A 186 -2.54 -43.90 1.50
CA SER A 186 -3.58 -43.58 0.52
C SER A 186 -4.93 -44.26 0.83
N PRO A 187 -6.05 -43.82 0.20
CA PRO A 187 -7.40 -43.95 0.76
C PRO A 187 -8.05 -45.29 0.42
N ALA A 188 -8.65 -45.93 1.42
CA ALA A 188 -9.47 -47.11 1.23
C ALA A 188 -10.96 -46.78 1.41
N SER A 189 -11.70 -46.97 0.32
CA SER A 189 -13.14 -47.12 0.22
C SER A 189 -13.76 -47.94 1.36
N GLY A 190 -14.75 -47.39 2.07
CA GLY A 190 -15.52 -48.13 3.08
C GLY A 190 -16.70 -47.35 3.64
N ARG A 191 -17.91 -47.73 3.21
CA ARG A 191 -19.22 -47.32 3.77
C ARG A 191 -19.27 -47.39 5.30
N GLY A 192 -19.83 -46.38 5.97
CA GLY A 192 -20.20 -46.54 7.38
C GLY A 192 -20.67 -45.30 8.15
N ARG A 193 -21.94 -44.92 7.97
CA ARG A 193 -22.93 -44.54 9.01
C ARG A 193 -22.62 -43.41 10.04
N VAL A 194 -23.38 -42.33 9.87
CA VAL A 194 -23.93 -41.30 10.80
C VAL A 194 -23.85 -41.55 12.33
N SER A 195 -23.37 -40.56 13.10
CA SER A 195 -24.07 -40.02 14.27
C SER A 195 -23.58 -38.62 14.65
N GLU A 196 -24.53 -37.70 14.67
CA GLU A 196 -24.58 -36.40 15.33
C GLU A 196 -24.41 -36.54 16.86
N VAL A 197 -23.63 -35.67 17.52
CA VAL A 197 -23.91 -35.23 18.90
C VAL A 197 -23.30 -33.84 19.19
N VAL A 198 -24.12 -32.99 19.78
CA VAL A 198 -23.90 -31.59 20.18
C VAL A 198 -23.55 -31.51 21.68
N SER A 199 -22.88 -30.40 22.06
CA SER A 199 -22.74 -29.82 23.43
C SER A 199 -21.71 -30.47 24.37
N ARG A 200 -20.95 -29.73 25.20
CA ARG A 200 -21.12 -28.40 25.82
C ARG A 200 -19.79 -27.65 25.89
#